data_AF-A0A7W0SIU7-F1
#
_entry.id   AF-A0A7W0SIU7-F1
#
_cell.length_a   1.000
_cell.length_b   1.000
_cell.length_c   1.000
_cell.angle_alpha   90.00
_cell.angle_beta   90.00
_cell.angle_gamma   90.00
#
_symmetry.space_group_name_H-M   'P 1'
#
loop_
_entity.id
_entity.type
_entity.pdbx_description
1 polymer ?
#
loop_
_entity_poly.entity_id
_entity_poly.type
_entity_poly.pdbx_seq_one_letter_code
_entity_poly.pdbx_strand_id
1 'polypeptide(L)'
;MDTGRPEHSRNFRPVSEWLLQSKPPGSFTCGSVFANGCSSRKNDAATATPFLIVEGDAVDPLCALKAARRKARKAKDLPDDPANDLTVEDKERNRLASLAVIRWLREAVELRLVAIVDAANKSAHGWFEMPPTAVVAELKAILPDLGCDSALFKPSQPARLAGVKRGDRWQRLLFCELSTWRGAN
;
A
#
# COMPACT_ATOMS: atom_id res chain seq x y z
N MET A 1 0.35 -13.89 -5.99
CA MET A 1 -0.68 -13.42 -5.03
C MET A 1 -2.01 -13.92 -5.54
N ASP A 2 -2.52 -14.93 -4.84
CA ASP A 2 -3.87 -15.45 -4.75
C ASP A 2 -4.81 -15.40 -5.99
N THR A 3 -4.99 -16.58 -6.60
CA THR A 3 -6.06 -16.87 -7.59
C THR A 3 -7.10 -17.88 -7.07
N GLY A 4 -7.19 -18.12 -5.74
CA GLY A 4 -8.10 -19.10 -5.12
C GLY A 4 -7.65 -20.56 -5.25
N ARG A 5 -6.36 -20.80 -5.51
CA ARG A 5 -5.79 -22.15 -5.70
C ARG A 5 -5.25 -22.73 -4.39
N PRO A 6 -5.33 -24.06 -4.19
CA PRO A 6 -4.86 -24.73 -2.96
C PRO A 6 -3.40 -24.42 -2.59
N GLU A 7 -2.51 -24.26 -3.57
CA GLU A 7 -1.09 -23.91 -3.31
C GLU A 7 -0.89 -22.54 -2.64
N HIS A 8 -1.91 -21.66 -2.67
CA HIS A 8 -1.86 -20.34 -2.05
C HIS A 8 -2.25 -20.33 -0.58
N SER A 9 -2.75 -21.44 -0.03
CA SER A 9 -3.07 -21.58 1.41
C SER A 9 -1.87 -21.26 2.30
N ARG A 10 -0.64 -21.54 1.84
CA ARG A 10 0.60 -21.17 2.54
C ARG A 10 0.76 -19.68 2.83
N ASN A 11 0.02 -18.81 2.16
CA ASN A 11 0.05 -17.35 2.36
C ASN A 11 -0.93 -16.88 3.44
N PHE A 12 -1.70 -17.79 4.04
CA PHE A 12 -2.71 -17.53 5.06
C PHE A 12 -2.40 -18.39 6.29
N ARG A 13 -1.65 -17.82 7.23
CA ARG A 13 -1.16 -18.51 8.42
C ARG A 13 -1.33 -17.64 9.67
N PRO A 14 -1.35 -18.25 10.87
CA PRO A 14 -1.29 -17.52 12.14
C PRO A 14 -0.01 -16.69 12.28
N VAL A 15 -0.07 -15.64 13.10
CA VAL A 15 1.08 -14.76 13.40
C VAL A 15 2.27 -15.54 13.96
N SER A 16 2.02 -16.51 14.85
CA SER A 16 3.06 -17.34 15.46
C SER A 16 3.90 -18.09 14.42
N GLU A 17 3.29 -18.55 13.33
CA GLU A 17 4.03 -19.20 12.23
C GLU A 17 4.81 -18.19 11.38
N TRP A 18 4.28 -16.98 11.19
CA TRP A 18 4.97 -15.94 10.45
C TRP A 18 6.27 -15.50 11.13
N LEU A 19 6.23 -15.38 12.46
CA LEU A 19 7.39 -14.98 13.26
C LEU A 19 8.56 -15.98 13.20
N LEU A 20 8.31 -17.23 12.80
CA LEU A 20 9.36 -18.24 12.65
C LEU A 20 10.09 -18.18 11.31
N GLN A 21 9.62 -17.36 10.35
CA GLN A 21 10.22 -17.33 9.01
C GLN A 21 11.45 -16.43 8.95
N SER A 22 12.54 -16.97 8.38
CA SER A 22 13.77 -16.21 8.11
C SER A 22 13.71 -15.36 6.84
N LYS A 23 12.65 -15.51 6.04
CA LYS A 23 12.43 -14.79 4.78
C LYS A 23 10.97 -14.34 4.68
N PRO A 24 10.70 -13.19 4.04
CA PRO A 24 9.32 -12.78 3.77
C PRO A 24 8.63 -13.77 2.81
N PRO A 25 7.33 -14.05 3.01
CA PRO A 25 6.59 -15.06 2.24
C PRO A 25 6.29 -14.67 0.78
N GLY A 26 6.47 -13.40 0.44
CA GLY A 26 6.21 -12.87 -0.89
C GLY A 26 6.44 -11.37 -0.94
N SER A 27 6.27 -10.76 -2.11
CA SER A 27 6.53 -9.33 -2.33
C SER A 27 5.42 -8.39 -1.86
N PHE A 28 4.39 -8.92 -1.22
CA PHE A 28 3.18 -8.20 -0.88
C PHE A 28 2.55 -8.77 0.39
N THR A 29 1.76 -7.93 1.03
CA THR A 29 0.96 -8.21 2.23
C THR A 29 -0.40 -7.50 2.10
N CYS A 30 -1.22 -7.55 3.15
CA CYS A 30 -2.52 -6.89 3.23
C CYS A 30 -2.69 -6.28 4.64
N GLY A 31 -3.46 -5.20 4.75
CA GLY A 31 -3.83 -4.59 6.03
C GLY A 31 -4.95 -5.33 6.77
N SER A 32 -5.46 -6.44 6.20
CA SER A 32 -6.57 -7.23 6.71
C SER A 32 -6.15 -8.61 7.22
N VAL A 33 -6.96 -9.11 8.17
CA VAL A 33 -6.97 -10.49 8.63
C VAL A 33 -8.03 -11.25 7.84
N PHE A 34 -7.72 -12.48 7.46
CA PHE A 34 -8.63 -13.36 6.72
C PHE A 34 -9.05 -14.55 7.58
N ALA A 35 -10.18 -15.16 7.24
CA ALA A 35 -10.67 -16.35 7.93
C ALA A 35 -9.62 -17.47 7.98
N ASN A 36 -9.59 -18.24 9.08
CA ASN A 36 -8.68 -19.36 9.20
C ASN A 36 -8.95 -20.42 8.11
N GLY A 37 -7.90 -21.01 7.55
CA GLY A 37 -7.99 -21.96 6.44
C GLY A 37 -8.37 -21.33 5.09
N CYS A 38 -8.48 -20.00 5.00
CA CYS A 38 -8.76 -19.32 3.75
C CYS A 38 -7.59 -19.51 2.76
N SER A 39 -7.94 -19.62 1.47
CA SER A 39 -6.99 -19.64 0.36
C SER A 39 -7.31 -18.56 -0.68
N SER A 40 -8.19 -17.61 -0.33
CA SER A 40 -8.70 -16.58 -1.23
C SER A 40 -8.82 -15.20 -0.58
N ARG A 41 -8.12 -14.22 -1.14
CA ARG A 41 -8.10 -12.82 -0.73
C ARG A 41 -9.24 -12.03 -1.37
N LYS A 42 -10.47 -12.49 -1.16
CA LYS A 42 -11.69 -11.74 -1.50
C LYS A 42 -12.10 -10.85 -0.32
N ASN A 43 -12.83 -9.77 -0.59
CA ASN A 43 -13.28 -8.86 0.46
C ASN A 43 -14.11 -9.60 1.54
N ASP A 44 -15.02 -10.48 1.12
CA ASP A 44 -15.91 -11.20 2.03
C ASP A 44 -15.19 -12.26 2.89
N ALA A 45 -13.94 -12.59 2.55
CA ALA A 45 -13.10 -13.48 3.34
C ALA A 45 -12.28 -12.74 4.42
N ALA A 46 -12.28 -11.40 4.39
CA ALA A 46 -11.64 -10.60 5.41
C ALA A 46 -12.50 -10.60 6.68
N THR A 47 -11.92 -11.00 7.81
CA THR A 47 -12.59 -11.04 9.11
C THR A 47 -12.34 -9.79 9.94
N ALA A 48 -11.25 -9.07 9.64
CA ALA A 48 -10.93 -7.78 10.25
C ALA A 48 -10.03 -6.97 9.32
N THR A 49 -10.10 -5.63 9.40
CA THR A 49 -9.17 -4.73 8.71
C THR A 49 -8.55 -3.79 9.74
N PRO A 50 -7.54 -4.25 10.50
CA PRO A 50 -6.91 -3.46 11.56
C PRO A 50 -6.14 -2.24 11.04
N PHE A 51 -5.73 -2.24 9.76
CA PHE A 51 -4.94 -1.16 9.19
C PHE A 51 -5.59 -0.54 7.96
N LEU A 52 -5.57 0.79 7.90
CA LEU A 52 -5.74 1.55 6.68
C LEU A 52 -4.36 1.80 6.06
N ILE A 53 -4.13 1.28 4.85
CA ILE A 53 -2.86 1.47 4.15
C ILE A 53 -3.06 2.55 3.10
N VAL A 54 -2.53 3.74 3.34
CA VAL A 54 -2.60 4.85 2.39
C VAL A 54 -1.44 4.76 1.42
N GLU A 55 -1.77 4.52 0.14
CA GLU A 55 -0.84 4.50 -0.99
C GLU A 55 -1.35 5.38 -2.12
N GLY A 56 -0.43 6.01 -2.86
CA GLY A 56 -0.78 6.85 -4.01
C GLY A 56 0.23 6.68 -5.13
N ASP A 57 -0.25 6.23 -6.28
CA ASP A 57 0.60 5.98 -7.44
C ASP A 57 1.00 7.28 -8.15
N ALA A 58 0.22 8.35 -8.00
CA ALA A 58 0.47 9.64 -8.64
C ALA A 58 -0.12 10.80 -7.84
N VAL A 59 0.42 11.03 -6.64
CA VAL A 59 0.08 12.15 -5.76
C VAL A 59 0.65 13.47 -6.30
N ASP A 60 1.86 13.44 -6.87
CA ASP A 60 2.45 14.61 -7.52
C ASP A 60 1.72 14.93 -8.84
N PRO A 61 1.28 16.19 -9.08
CA PRO A 61 0.51 16.54 -10.27
C PRO A 61 1.22 16.27 -11.59
N LEU A 62 2.55 16.43 -11.64
CA LEU A 62 3.32 16.14 -12.86
C LEU A 62 3.44 14.63 -13.09
N CYS A 63 3.62 13.85 -12.03
CA CYS A 63 3.54 12.39 -12.09
C CYS A 63 2.15 11.93 -12.58
N ALA A 64 1.06 12.54 -12.08
CA ALA A 64 -0.31 12.26 -12.53
C ALA A 64 -0.51 12.60 -14.01
N LEU A 65 -0.07 13.78 -14.45
CA LEU A 65 -0.15 14.20 -15.83
C LEU A 65 0.59 13.25 -16.78
N LYS A 66 1.84 12.88 -16.45
CA LYS A 66 2.64 11.94 -17.26
C LYS A 66 2.01 10.56 -17.30
N ALA A 67 1.50 10.06 -16.18
CA ALA A 67 0.79 8.78 -16.11
C ALA A 67 -0.51 8.79 -16.95
N ALA A 68 -1.28 9.87 -16.88
CA ALA A 68 -2.50 10.06 -17.66
C ALA A 68 -2.19 10.11 -19.17
N ARG A 69 -1.14 10.83 -19.58
CA ARG A 69 -0.68 10.87 -20.98
C ARG A 69 -0.27 9.49 -21.49
N ARG A 70 0.54 8.74 -20.72
CA ARG A 70 0.89 7.36 -21.07
C ARG A 70 -0.35 6.48 -21.24
N LYS A 71 -1.30 6.54 -20.29
CA LYS A 71 -2.54 5.78 -20.37
C LYS A 71 -3.38 6.14 -21.61
N ALA A 72 -3.50 7.44 -21.91
CA ALA A 72 -4.25 7.93 -23.07
C ALA A 72 -3.61 7.52 -24.41
N ARG A 73 -2.27 7.51 -24.50
CA ARG A 73 -1.55 7.01 -25.69
C ARG A 73 -1.74 5.52 -25.89
N LYS A 74 -1.57 4.73 -24.81
CA LYS A 74 -1.79 3.28 -24.83
C LYS A 74 -3.21 2.92 -25.24
N ALA A 75 -4.21 3.68 -24.78
CA ALA A 75 -5.61 3.48 -25.17
C ALA A 75 -5.88 3.77 -26.66
N LYS A 76 -4.96 4.44 -27.36
CA LYS A 76 -5.01 4.75 -28.79
C LYS A 76 -4.03 3.89 -29.61
N ASP A 77 -3.41 2.89 -28.99
CA ASP A 77 -2.34 2.07 -29.58
C ASP A 77 -1.20 2.91 -30.19
N LEU A 78 -0.98 4.12 -29.64
CA LEU A 78 0.14 4.97 -30.03
C LEU A 78 1.42 4.48 -29.35
N PRO A 79 2.59 4.61 -30.01
CA PRO A 79 3.86 4.22 -29.40
C PRO A 79 4.12 5.01 -28.12
N ASP A 80 4.88 4.41 -27.20
CA ASP A 80 5.35 5.11 -26.02
C ASP A 80 6.17 6.34 -26.43
N ASP A 81 5.98 7.43 -25.68
CA ASP A 81 6.68 8.68 -25.88
C ASP A 81 7.57 8.93 -24.65
N PRO A 82 8.91 8.89 -24.80
CA PRO A 82 9.85 9.08 -23.71
C PRO A 82 9.66 10.38 -22.92
N ALA A 83 9.03 11.41 -23.50
CA ALA A 83 8.71 12.63 -22.76
C ALA A 83 7.72 12.40 -21.61
N ASN A 84 6.94 11.32 -21.66
CA ASN A 84 6.01 10.93 -20.59
C ASN A 84 6.65 9.97 -19.58
N ASP A 85 7.93 9.67 -19.74
CA ASP A 85 8.67 8.86 -18.76
C ASP A 85 8.89 9.66 -17.48
N LEU A 86 8.75 8.97 -16.35
CA LEU A 86 9.09 9.53 -15.06
C LEU A 86 10.60 9.47 -14.87
N THR A 87 11.23 10.63 -14.77
CA THR A 87 12.64 10.76 -14.40
C THR A 87 12.87 10.34 -12.95
N VAL A 88 14.13 10.30 -12.52
CA VAL A 88 14.45 10.04 -11.11
C VAL A 88 13.85 11.11 -10.20
N GLU A 89 13.92 12.36 -10.64
CA GLU A 89 13.39 13.53 -9.94
C GLU A 89 11.86 13.49 -9.86
N ASP A 90 11.17 13.09 -10.94
CA ASP A 90 9.71 12.94 -10.92
C ASP A 90 9.27 11.89 -9.88
N LYS A 91 9.99 10.76 -9.82
CA LYS A 91 9.70 9.68 -8.86
C LYS A 91 9.95 10.13 -7.43
N GLU A 92 11.03 10.88 -7.19
CA GLU A 92 11.34 11.39 -5.86
C GLU A 92 10.33 12.46 -5.42
N ARG A 93 9.89 13.37 -6.31
CA ARG A 93 8.81 14.31 -6.00
C ARG A 93 7.51 13.60 -5.62
N ASN A 94 7.10 12.59 -6.39
CA ASN A 94 5.90 11.81 -6.04
C ASN A 94 6.03 11.06 -4.71
N ARG A 95 7.23 10.57 -4.40
CA ARG A 95 7.52 9.93 -3.12
C ARG A 95 7.44 10.92 -1.96
N LEU A 96 8.00 12.12 -2.10
CA LEU A 96 7.88 13.19 -1.11
C LEU A 96 6.42 13.66 -0.95
N ALA A 97 5.67 13.76 -2.04
CA ALA A 97 4.24 14.07 -1.99
C ALA A 97 3.46 12.99 -1.23
N SER A 98 3.77 11.71 -1.45
CA SER A 98 3.19 10.60 -0.67
C SER A 98 3.49 10.74 0.82
N LEU A 99 4.75 11.07 1.19
CA LEU A 99 5.14 11.30 2.57
C LEU A 99 4.46 12.53 3.19
N ALA A 100 4.21 13.58 2.39
CA ALA A 100 3.47 14.76 2.83
C ALA A 100 2.01 14.41 3.19
N VAL A 101 1.33 13.59 2.38
CA VAL A 101 -0.02 13.08 2.69
C VAL A 101 0.01 12.25 3.98
N ILE A 102 0.99 11.35 4.12
CA ILE A 102 1.15 10.52 5.34
C ILE A 102 1.35 11.42 6.57
N ARG A 103 2.18 12.45 6.46
CA ARG A 103 2.42 13.40 7.54
C ARG A 103 1.15 14.18 7.90
N TRP A 104 0.41 14.67 6.90
CA TRP A 104 -0.86 15.37 7.13
C TRP A 104 -1.87 14.48 7.84
N LEU A 105 -2.03 13.23 7.41
CA LEU A 105 -2.91 12.26 8.08
C LEU A 105 -2.51 12.02 9.55
N ARG A 106 -1.20 11.98 9.84
CA ARG A 106 -0.71 11.81 11.20
C ARG A 106 -0.90 13.06 12.07
N GLU A 107 -0.56 14.23 11.54
CA GLU A 107 -0.44 15.46 12.35
C GLU A 107 -1.72 16.29 12.39
N ALA A 108 -2.48 16.33 11.29
CA ALA A 108 -3.69 17.16 11.18
C ALA A 108 -4.98 16.36 11.32
N VAL A 109 -5.01 15.11 10.82
CA VAL A 109 -6.15 14.19 11.00
C VAL A 109 -5.95 13.31 12.24
N GLU A 110 -4.79 13.40 12.89
CA GLU A 110 -4.44 12.71 14.13
C GLU A 110 -4.57 11.18 14.04
N LEU A 111 -4.39 10.62 12.83
CA LEU A 111 -4.39 9.17 12.65
C LEU A 111 -3.14 8.54 13.26
N ARG A 112 -3.34 7.37 13.86
CA ARG A 112 -2.26 6.61 14.46
C ARG A 112 -1.42 5.91 13.40
N LEU A 113 -0.29 6.54 13.04
CA LEU A 113 0.69 5.97 12.11
C LEU A 113 1.49 4.85 12.78
N VAL A 114 1.51 3.67 12.18
CA VAL A 114 2.18 2.46 12.67
C VAL A 114 3.46 2.17 11.88
N ALA A 115 3.45 2.38 10.56
CA ALA A 115 4.62 2.14 9.72
C ALA A 115 4.62 2.99 8.45
N ILE A 116 5.81 3.21 7.90
CA ILE A 116 5.98 3.75 6.54
C ILE A 116 6.86 2.77 5.76
N VAL A 117 6.36 2.32 4.60
CA VAL A 117 7.09 1.44 3.69
C VAL A 117 7.41 2.19 2.40
N ASP A 118 8.68 2.22 2.02
CA ASP A 118 9.11 2.61 0.68
C ASP A 118 8.79 1.48 -0.31
N ALA A 119 7.97 1.79 -1.32
CA ALA A 119 7.52 0.84 -2.34
C ALA A 119 8.55 0.57 -3.45
N ALA A 120 9.77 1.13 -3.31
CA ALA A 120 10.93 0.93 -4.17
C ALA A 120 10.71 1.39 -5.63
N ASN A 121 9.83 2.37 -5.86
CA ASN A 121 9.65 3.00 -7.16
C ASN A 121 9.43 4.51 -7.04
N LYS A 122 8.18 4.94 -6.82
CA LYS A 122 7.78 6.35 -6.86
C LYS A 122 6.87 6.76 -5.70
N SER A 123 6.57 5.87 -4.76
CA SER A 123 5.59 6.10 -3.69
C SER A 123 6.09 5.51 -2.38
N ALA A 124 5.56 6.05 -1.28
CA ALA A 124 5.65 5.49 0.06
C ALA A 124 4.25 5.14 0.55
N HIS A 125 4.12 4.08 1.33
CA HIS A 125 2.85 3.57 1.84
C HIS A 125 2.81 3.84 3.34
N GLY A 126 1.81 4.59 3.80
CA GLY A 126 1.58 4.86 5.22
C GLY A 126 0.59 3.85 5.80
N TRP A 127 1.00 3.15 6.84
CA TRP A 127 0.16 2.20 7.56
C TRP A 127 -0.38 2.87 8.81
N PHE A 128 -1.69 3.05 8.86
CA PHE A 128 -2.38 3.64 10.00
C PHE A 128 -3.26 2.58 10.66
N GLU A 129 -3.46 2.66 11.98
CA GLU A 129 -4.58 1.94 12.60
C GLU A 129 -5.88 2.35 11.91
N MET A 130 -6.81 1.40 11.76
CA MET A 130 -8.06 1.65 11.09
C MET A 130 -8.85 2.76 11.80
N PRO A 131 -9.16 3.89 11.13
CA PRO A 131 -9.90 4.98 11.75
C PRO A 131 -11.37 4.60 12.01
N PRO A 132 -12.08 5.36 12.86
CA PRO A 132 -13.54 5.26 12.97
C PRO A 132 -14.24 5.42 11.60
N THR A 133 -15.37 4.75 11.42
CA THR A 133 -16.11 4.72 10.14
C THR A 133 -16.46 6.12 9.60
N ALA A 134 -16.77 7.07 10.48
CA ALA A 134 -17.03 8.46 10.09
C ALA A 134 -15.81 9.12 9.42
N VAL A 135 -14.63 8.96 10.02
CA VAL A 135 -13.36 9.46 9.46
C VAL A 135 -13.05 8.75 8.13
N VAL A 136 -13.27 7.43 8.05
CA VAL A 136 -13.10 6.69 6.78
C VAL A 136 -14.02 7.23 5.68
N ALA A 137 -15.24 7.63 6.00
CA ALA A 137 -16.17 8.20 5.01
C ALA A 137 -15.67 9.54 4.46
N GLU A 138 -15.11 10.40 5.29
CA GLU A 138 -14.50 11.67 4.85
C GLU A 138 -13.24 11.43 4.02
N LEU A 139 -12.36 10.53 4.48
CA LEU A 139 -11.13 10.19 3.76
C LEU A 139 -11.41 9.57 2.38
N LYS A 140 -12.53 8.85 2.21
CA LYS A 140 -12.96 8.34 0.90
C LYS A 140 -13.26 9.44 -0.12
N ALA A 141 -13.69 10.62 0.34
CA ALA A 141 -13.89 11.78 -0.52
C ALA A 141 -12.56 12.49 -0.81
N ILE A 142 -11.69 12.64 0.21
CA ILE A 142 -10.49 13.48 0.12
C ILE A 142 -9.32 12.77 -0.57
N LEU A 143 -9.01 11.53 -0.18
CA LEU A 143 -7.78 10.86 -0.60
C LEU A 143 -7.68 10.61 -2.11
N PRO A 144 -8.76 10.24 -2.83
CA PRO A 144 -8.71 10.11 -4.29
C PRO A 144 -8.37 11.43 -4.99
N ASP A 145 -8.88 12.56 -4.50
CA ASP A 145 -8.60 13.89 -5.07
C ASP A 145 -7.15 14.33 -4.81
N LEU A 146 -6.53 13.82 -3.73
CA LEU A 146 -5.10 13.93 -3.47
C LEU A 146 -4.25 12.94 -4.29
N GLY A 147 -4.84 12.12 -5.15
CA GLY A 147 -4.13 11.16 -6.00
C GLY A 147 -3.75 9.85 -5.31
N CYS A 148 -4.36 9.54 -4.16
CA CYS A 148 -4.26 8.22 -3.53
C CYS A 148 -5.15 7.19 -4.25
N ASP A 149 -4.76 5.91 -4.23
CA ASP A 149 -5.54 4.85 -4.89
C ASP A 149 -6.84 4.56 -4.13
N SER A 150 -7.99 4.79 -4.74
CA SER A 150 -9.31 4.44 -4.19
C SER A 150 -9.43 2.98 -3.71
N ALA A 151 -8.63 2.06 -4.27
CA ALA A 151 -8.60 0.67 -3.87
C ALA A 151 -8.08 0.47 -2.44
N LEU A 152 -7.40 1.46 -1.84
CA LEU A 152 -6.92 1.42 -0.47
C LEU A 152 -8.01 1.16 0.58
N PHE A 153 -9.27 1.46 0.25
CA PHE A 153 -10.42 1.20 1.12
C PHE A 153 -11.01 -0.22 0.95
N LYS A 154 -10.47 -1.03 0.04
CA LYS A 154 -10.88 -2.42 -0.14
C LYS A 154 -10.11 -3.29 0.88
N PRO A 155 -10.80 -4.10 1.71
CA PRO A 155 -10.14 -4.97 2.68
C PRO A 155 -9.08 -5.89 2.06
N SER A 156 -9.25 -6.31 0.80
CA SER A 156 -8.31 -7.20 0.12
C SER A 156 -7.14 -6.51 -0.59
N GLN A 157 -6.99 -5.19 -0.50
CA GLN A 157 -5.98 -4.46 -1.26
C GLN A 157 -4.55 -4.94 -0.91
N PRO A 158 -3.74 -5.35 -1.91
CA PRO A 158 -2.34 -5.67 -1.66
C PRO A 158 -1.54 -4.41 -1.39
N ALA A 159 -0.70 -4.48 -0.37
CA ALA A 159 0.35 -3.52 -0.16
C ALA A 159 1.73 -4.16 -0.34
N ARG A 160 2.71 -3.31 -0.66
CA ARG A 160 4.12 -3.67 -0.78
C ARG A 160 4.70 -4.03 0.59
N LEU A 161 5.49 -5.11 0.64
CA LEU A 161 6.10 -5.61 1.88
C LEU A 161 7.58 -5.18 1.94
N ALA A 162 7.98 -4.58 3.05
CA ALA A 162 9.39 -4.23 3.31
C ALA A 162 10.27 -5.49 3.35
N GLY A 163 11.54 -5.36 2.97
CA GLY A 163 12.49 -6.48 2.94
C GLY A 163 12.38 -7.34 1.67
N VAL A 164 11.71 -6.86 0.62
CA VAL A 164 11.57 -7.58 -0.66
C VAL A 164 12.06 -6.72 -1.82
N LYS A 165 12.78 -7.33 -2.77
CA LYS A 165 13.22 -6.64 -4.00
C LYS A 165 12.07 -6.38 -4.98
N ARG A 166 12.16 -5.26 -5.69
CA ARG A 166 11.37 -4.89 -6.87
C ARG A 166 12.35 -4.46 -7.96
N GLY A 167 12.61 -5.35 -8.92
CA GLY A 167 13.80 -5.21 -9.77
C GLY A 167 15.05 -5.21 -8.90
N ASP A 168 15.92 -4.22 -9.09
CA ASP A 168 17.18 -4.10 -8.33
C ASP A 168 17.04 -3.28 -7.03
N ARG A 169 15.86 -2.72 -6.75
CA ARG A 169 15.61 -1.88 -5.57
C ARG A 169 14.95 -2.67 -4.45
N TRP A 170 15.35 -2.40 -3.23
CA TRP A 170 14.72 -2.97 -2.04
C TRP A 170 13.54 -2.10 -1.60
N GLN A 171 12.42 -2.75 -1.28
CA GLN A 171 11.36 -2.14 -0.47
C GLN A 171 11.86 -2.03 0.98
N ARG A 172 11.74 -0.86 1.58
CA ARG A 172 12.38 -0.54 2.88
C ARG A 172 11.36 -0.06 3.89
N LEU A 173 11.56 -0.44 5.15
CA LEU A 173 10.85 0.15 6.27
C LEU A 173 11.53 1.48 6.60
N LEU A 174 10.80 2.59 6.44
CA LEU A 174 11.30 3.94 6.76
C LEU A 174 10.95 4.34 8.19
N PHE A 175 9.81 3.85 8.68
CA PHE A 175 9.31 4.08 10.02
C PHE A 175 8.54 2.85 10.48
N CYS A 176 8.65 2.51 11.76
CA CYS A 176 7.82 1.51 12.42
C CYS A 176 7.72 1.84 13.90
N GLU A 177 6.51 1.85 14.41
CA GLU A 177 6.26 2.03 15.82
C GLU A 177 6.14 0.68 16.52
N LEU A 178 7.17 0.34 17.28
CA LEU A 178 7.27 -0.94 17.98
C LEU A 178 6.52 -0.94 19.34
N SER A 179 6.06 0.24 19.81
CA SER A 179 5.57 0.44 21.18
C SER A 179 4.13 -0.02 21.43
N THR A 180 3.38 -0.44 20.39
CA THR A 180 1.97 -0.85 20.52
C THR A 180 1.71 -2.35 20.40
N TRP A 181 2.73 -3.20 20.20
CA TRP A 181 2.52 -4.66 20.24
C TRP A 181 2.27 -5.14 21.69
N ARG A 182 1.03 -5.03 22.15
CA ARG A 182 0.51 -5.62 23.41
C ARG A 182 0.15 -7.10 23.23
N GLY A 183 0.88 -7.83 22.39
CA GLY A 183 0.61 -9.22 22.02
C GLY A 183 1.71 -10.21 22.43
N ALA A 184 2.50 -9.86 23.46
CA ALA A 184 3.42 -10.78 24.12
C ALA A 184 3.19 -10.69 25.64
N ASN A 185 2.09 -11.28 26.08
CA ASN A 185 1.86 -11.85 27.41
C ASN A 185 0.89 -13.01 27.22
#